data_AF-A0A1F5N8S1-F1
#
_entry.id   AF-A0A1F5N8S1-F1
#
_cell.length_a   1.000
_cell.length_b   1.000
_cell.length_c   1.000
_cell.angle_alpha   90.00
_cell.angle_beta   90.00
_cell.angle_gamma   90.00
#
_symmetry.space_group_name_H-M   'P 1'
#
loop_
_entity.id
_entity.type
_entity.pdbx_description
1 polymer ?
#
loop_
_entity_poly.entity_id
_entity_poly.type
_entity_poly.pdbx_seq_one_letter_code
_entity_poly.pdbx_strand_id
1 'polypeptide(L)'
;MNINGLKNLFASKEQVFDNIIVAKVIKVEKHPNADRLRVIELSDGQNTIGPVVCGAWNFEEGAIVALALPGAKIPYNNTVLSKATIRGVESQGMICAAFELDLGLKSERPEIMILKDSSPVGSNFSADLLR
;
A
#
# COMPACT_ATOMS: atom_id res chain seq x y z
N MET A 1 15.71 45.02 -3.54
CA MET A 1 14.98 43.87 -2.98
C MET A 1 15.49 42.61 -3.67
N ASN A 2 16.05 41.66 -2.92
CA ASN A 2 16.74 40.50 -3.47
C ASN A 2 15.73 39.37 -3.77
N ILE A 3 15.56 39.06 -5.05
CA ILE A 3 14.60 38.07 -5.61
C ILE A 3 15.03 36.61 -5.41
N ASN A 4 16.12 36.36 -4.68
CA ASN A 4 16.65 35.01 -4.44
C ASN A 4 15.96 34.25 -3.28
N GLY A 5 15.03 34.88 -2.56
CA GLY A 5 14.31 34.26 -1.44
C GLY A 5 13.09 33.41 -1.83
N LEU A 6 12.55 33.56 -3.04
CA LEU A 6 11.28 32.92 -3.43
C LEU A 6 11.43 31.58 -4.16
N LYS A 7 12.64 31.20 -4.60
CA LYS A 7 12.86 29.95 -5.34
C LYS A 7 12.88 28.70 -4.46
N ASN A 8 12.97 28.83 -3.14
CA ASN A 8 12.94 27.70 -2.20
C ASN A 8 11.56 27.40 -1.60
N LEU A 9 10.49 28.09 -2.04
CA LEU A 9 9.13 27.86 -1.51
C LEU A 9 8.33 26.80 -2.29
N PHE A 10 8.84 26.34 -3.44
CA PHE A 10 8.18 25.35 -4.30
C PHE A 10 9.12 24.23 -4.74
N ALA A 11 10.04 23.80 -3.88
CA ALA A 11 10.59 22.46 -4.03
C ALA A 11 9.49 21.49 -3.59
N SER A 12 8.63 21.07 -4.52
CA SER A 12 7.72 19.94 -4.31
C SER A 12 8.59 18.75 -3.92
N LYS A 13 8.66 18.48 -2.62
CA LYS A 13 9.42 17.35 -2.10
C LYS A 13 8.68 16.12 -2.59
N GLU A 14 9.19 15.48 -3.65
CA GLU A 14 8.67 14.19 -4.10
C GLU A 14 8.67 13.26 -2.89
N GLN A 15 7.48 12.86 -2.46
CA GLN A 15 7.32 11.98 -1.32
C GLN A 15 7.76 10.59 -1.77
N VAL A 16 8.95 10.20 -1.34
CA VAL A 16 9.50 8.88 -1.59
C VAL A 16 8.89 7.90 -0.59
N PHE A 17 8.34 6.80 -1.11
CA PHE A 17 7.75 5.73 -0.31
C PHE A 17 8.71 4.53 -0.26
N ASP A 18 9.53 4.49 0.79
CA ASP A 18 10.51 3.41 0.96
C ASP A 18 9.82 2.08 1.29
N ASN A 19 10.24 1.00 0.60
CA ASN A 19 9.72 -0.37 0.73
C ASN A 19 8.20 -0.49 0.49
N ILE A 20 7.62 0.41 -0.30
CA ILE A 20 6.27 0.28 -0.82
C ILE A 20 6.34 0.07 -2.32
N ILE A 21 5.79 -1.04 -2.81
CA ILE A 21 5.85 -1.42 -4.21
C ILE A 21 4.46 -1.50 -4.84
N VAL A 22 4.42 -1.43 -6.17
CA VAL A 22 3.22 -1.74 -6.95
C VAL A 22 3.11 -3.26 -7.07
N ALA A 23 1.99 -3.83 -6.63
CA ALA A 23 1.75 -5.28 -6.71
C ALA A 23 0.36 -5.59 -7.25
N LYS A 24 0.21 -6.74 -7.90
CA LYS A 24 -1.07 -7.24 -8.39
C LYS A 24 -1.61 -8.30 -7.45
N VAL A 25 -2.86 -8.19 -7.02
CA VAL A 25 -3.54 -9.23 -6.25
C VAL A 25 -3.81 -10.43 -7.19
N ILE A 26 -3.31 -11.61 -6.82
CA ILE A 26 -3.46 -12.83 -7.63
C ILE A 26 -4.39 -13.86 -7.00
N LYS A 27 -4.66 -13.73 -5.69
CA LYS A 27 -5.56 -14.63 -4.96
C LYS A 27 -6.24 -13.90 -3.81
N VAL A 28 -7.54 -14.13 -3.61
CA VAL A 28 -8.30 -13.60 -2.47
C VAL A 28 -9.11 -14.71 -1.81
N GLU A 29 -8.83 -14.98 -0.53
CA GLU A 29 -9.55 -15.98 0.26
C GLU A 29 -10.09 -15.38 1.56
N LYS A 30 -11.16 -15.97 2.10
CA LYS A 30 -11.63 -15.62 3.44
C LYS A 30 -10.60 -16.06 4.47
N HIS A 31 -10.40 -15.24 5.50
CA HIS A 31 -9.51 -15.61 6.58
C HIS A 31 -10.10 -16.80 7.37
N PRO A 32 -9.33 -17.87 7.65
CA PRO A 32 -9.86 -19.10 8.25
C PRO A 32 -10.40 -18.90 9.67
N ASN A 33 -9.85 -17.93 10.39
CA ASN A 33 -10.20 -17.66 11.80
C ASN A 33 -10.90 -16.32 12.03
N ALA A 34 -11.38 -15.62 10.98
CA ALA A 34 -12.00 -14.30 11.14
C ALA A 34 -12.91 -13.89 9.97
N ASP A 35 -14.20 -13.65 10.24
CA ASP A 35 -15.21 -13.36 9.20
C ASP A 35 -15.01 -12.04 8.47
N ARG A 36 -14.38 -11.06 9.13
CA ARG A 36 -14.19 -9.70 8.59
C ARG A 36 -12.85 -9.52 7.87
N LEU A 37 -12.00 -10.54 7.85
CA LEU A 37 -10.66 -10.49 7.27
C LEU A 37 -10.58 -11.38 6.03
N ARG A 38 -9.65 -11.02 5.15
CA ARG A 38 -9.26 -11.78 3.97
C ARG A 38 -7.77 -12.08 4.04
N VAL A 39 -7.37 -13.19 3.45
CA VAL A 39 -5.97 -13.54 3.19
C VAL A 39 -5.78 -13.45 1.70
N ILE A 40 -4.77 -12.71 1.28
CA ILE A 40 -4.47 -12.48 -0.13
C ILE A 40 -3.05 -12.89 -0.46
N GLU A 41 -2.84 -13.23 -1.73
CA GLU A 41 -1.52 -13.36 -2.34
C GLU A 41 -1.40 -12.31 -3.44
N LEU A 42 -0.22 -11.73 -3.57
CA LEU A 42 0.11 -10.73 -4.57
C LEU A 42 1.29 -11.18 -5.42
N SER A 43 1.49 -10.55 -6.58
CA SER A 43 2.71 -10.69 -7.37
C SER A 43 3.36 -9.34 -7.62
N ASP A 44 4.69 -9.30 -7.52
CA ASP A 44 5.55 -8.19 -7.94
C ASP A 44 6.00 -8.35 -9.42
N GLY A 45 5.40 -9.29 -10.16
CA GLY A 45 5.74 -9.60 -11.55
C GLY A 45 6.82 -10.67 -11.70
N GLN A 46 7.55 -11.00 -10.63
CA GLN A 46 8.59 -12.04 -10.63
C GLN A 46 8.33 -13.13 -9.60
N ASN A 47 7.85 -12.73 -8.42
CA ASN A 47 7.60 -13.57 -7.26
C ASN A 47 6.14 -13.45 -6.83
N THR A 48 5.69 -14.46 -6.09
CA THR A 48 4.46 -14.38 -5.29
C THR A 48 4.81 -13.92 -3.88
N ILE A 49 4.05 -12.96 -3.38
CA ILE A 49 4.17 -12.39 -2.03
C ILE A 49 2.88 -12.69 -1.28
N GLY A 50 2.99 -13.40 -0.17
CA GLY A 50 1.87 -13.75 0.67
C GLY A 50 2.25 -14.79 1.72
N PRO A 51 1.34 -15.09 2.65
CA PRO A 51 0.01 -14.47 2.77
C PRO A 51 0.08 -13.03 3.28
N VAL A 52 -0.85 -12.18 2.84
CA VAL A 52 -1.09 -10.84 3.39
C VAL A 52 -2.51 -10.79 3.94
N VAL A 53 -2.66 -10.38 5.20
CA VAL A 53 -3.99 -10.28 5.84
C VAL A 53 -4.52 -8.86 5.65
N CYS A 54 -5.75 -8.72 5.14
CA CYS A 54 -6.38 -7.41 4.97
C CYS A 54 -7.84 -7.43 5.44
N GLY A 55 -8.34 -6.27 5.87
CA GLY A 55 -9.74 -6.08 6.30
C GLY A 55 -10.60 -5.34 5.29
N ALA A 56 -10.04 -4.93 4.16
CA ALA A 56 -10.75 -4.18 3.12
C ALA A 56 -11.41 -5.13 2.13
N TRP A 57 -12.55 -4.69 1.57
CA TRP A 57 -13.43 -5.46 0.67
C TRP A 57 -13.74 -4.75 -0.65
N ASN A 58 -13.07 -3.62 -0.92
CA ASN A 58 -13.31 -2.79 -2.10
C ASN A 58 -12.49 -3.22 -3.33
N PHE A 59 -11.97 -4.45 -3.36
CA PHE A 59 -11.15 -4.99 -4.43
C PHE A 59 -11.28 -6.51 -4.54
N GLU A 60 -10.94 -7.01 -5.72
CA GLU A 60 -10.94 -8.42 -6.10
C GLU A 60 -9.59 -8.83 -6.71
N GLU A 61 -9.46 -10.12 -7.04
CA GLU A 61 -8.33 -10.64 -7.81
C GLU A 61 -8.14 -9.85 -9.10
N GLY A 62 -6.87 -9.58 -9.44
CA GLY A 62 -6.49 -8.74 -10.57
C GLY A 62 -6.24 -7.27 -10.24
N ALA A 63 -6.70 -6.78 -9.08
CA ALA A 63 -6.46 -5.40 -8.67
C ALA A 63 -4.96 -5.08 -8.52
N ILE A 64 -4.56 -3.89 -8.97
CA ILE A 64 -3.20 -3.36 -8.74
C ILE A 64 -3.24 -2.39 -7.56
N VAL A 65 -2.36 -2.60 -6.59
CA VAL A 65 -2.38 -1.93 -5.28
C VAL A 65 -0.96 -1.52 -4.85
N ALA A 66 -0.87 -0.62 -3.88
CA ALA A 66 0.37 -0.36 -3.16
C ALA A 66 0.54 -1.38 -2.03
N LEU A 67 1.65 -2.10 -2.03
CA LEU A 67 2.04 -3.09 -1.03
C LEU A 67 3.22 -2.57 -0.22
N ALA A 68 3.00 -2.28 1.06
CA ALA A 68 4.05 -2.03 2.03
C ALA A 68 4.65 -3.35 2.51
N LEU A 69 5.96 -3.49 2.34
CA LEU A 69 6.74 -4.63 2.83
C LEU A 69 7.29 -4.35 4.24
N PRO A 70 7.69 -5.37 5.02
CA PRO A 70 8.38 -5.15 6.28
C PRO A 70 9.57 -4.19 6.10
N GLY A 71 9.67 -3.19 6.96
CA GLY A 71 10.62 -2.08 6.83
C GLY A 71 10.06 -0.84 6.13
N ALA A 72 8.85 -0.89 5.56
CA ALA A 72 8.18 0.28 5.00
C ALA A 72 7.78 1.27 6.10
N LYS A 73 7.97 2.56 5.83
CA LYS A 73 7.49 3.63 6.71
C LYS A 73 6.06 3.99 6.33
N ILE A 74 5.16 3.98 7.32
CA ILE A 74 3.76 4.41 7.19
C ILE A 74 3.66 5.85 7.73
N PRO A 75 3.50 6.87 6.88
CA PRO A 75 3.49 8.27 7.29
C PRO A 75 2.43 8.61 8.33
N TYR A 76 1.19 8.13 8.13
CA TYR A 76 0.03 8.50 8.95
C TYR A 76 0.24 8.33 10.47
N ASN A 77 0.96 7.28 10.88
CA ASN A 77 1.25 6.98 12.28
C ASN A 77 2.76 6.96 12.59
N ASN A 78 3.59 7.41 11.64
CA ASN A 78 5.05 7.41 11.72
C ASN A 78 5.66 6.07 12.19
N THR A 79 5.06 4.95 11.79
CA THR A 79 5.48 3.59 12.18
C THR A 79 6.26 2.91 11.05
N VAL A 80 7.20 2.04 11.42
CA VAL A 80 7.86 1.12 10.47
C VAL A 80 7.15 -0.23 10.53
N LEU A 81 6.69 -0.73 9.38
CA LEU A 81 5.98 -1.98 9.28
C LEU A 81 6.90 -3.15 9.66
N SER A 82 6.38 -4.07 10.48
CA SER A 82 7.04 -5.33 10.81
C SER A 82 6.11 -6.49 10.47
N LYS A 83 6.66 -7.71 10.42
CA LYS A 83 5.84 -8.92 10.30
C LYS A 83 4.90 -9.03 11.49
N ALA A 84 3.66 -9.43 11.24
CA ALA A 84 2.63 -9.55 12.27
C ALA A 84 1.82 -10.83 12.07
N THR A 85 1.52 -11.52 13.18
CA THR A 85 0.58 -12.64 13.18
C THR A 85 -0.80 -12.15 13.54
N ILE A 86 -1.74 -12.24 12.61
CA ILE A 86 -3.12 -11.78 12.78
C ILE A 86 -4.00 -13.01 12.84
N ARG A 87 -4.63 -13.24 14.01
CA ARG A 87 -5.57 -14.36 14.21
C ARG A 87 -5.01 -15.72 13.76
N GLY A 88 -3.71 -15.94 13.99
CA GLY A 88 -3.00 -17.18 13.67
C GLY A 88 -2.38 -17.26 12.27
N VAL A 89 -2.53 -16.24 11.43
CA VAL A 89 -1.88 -16.16 10.10
C VAL A 89 -0.78 -15.09 10.12
N GLU A 90 0.45 -15.47 9.76
CA GLU A 90 1.56 -14.51 9.61
C GLU A 90 1.40 -13.69 8.32
N SER A 91 1.28 -12.38 8.43
CA SER A 91 1.17 -11.47 7.28
C SER A 91 2.56 -11.01 6.81
N GLN A 92 2.85 -11.20 5.51
CA GLN A 92 4.11 -10.79 4.87
C GLN A 92 4.14 -9.31 4.43
N GLY A 93 3.11 -8.54 4.75
CA GLY A 93 3.03 -7.12 4.38
C GLY A 93 1.67 -6.53 4.70
N MET A 94 1.42 -5.35 4.11
CA MET A 94 0.17 -4.61 4.23
C MET A 94 -0.13 -3.91 2.91
N ILE A 95 -1.32 -4.10 2.35
CA ILE A 95 -1.80 -3.27 1.24
C ILE A 95 -2.33 -1.94 1.80
N CYS A 96 -2.02 -0.83 1.14
CA CYS A 96 -2.22 0.50 1.73
C CYS A 96 -3.51 1.18 1.29
N ALA A 97 -4.15 1.88 2.22
CA ALA A 97 -5.13 2.91 1.95
C ALA A 97 -4.44 4.25 1.61
N ALA A 98 -5.14 5.15 0.92
CA ALA A 98 -4.55 6.45 0.54
C ALA A 98 -4.18 7.30 1.77
N PHE A 99 -5.01 7.30 2.81
CA PHE A 99 -4.74 8.08 4.04
C PHE A 99 -3.52 7.57 4.81
N GLU A 100 -3.19 6.27 4.72
CA GLU A 100 -2.03 5.71 5.41
C GLU A 100 -0.71 6.28 4.86
N LEU A 101 -0.75 6.72 3.60
CA LEU A 101 0.37 7.30 2.86
C LEU A 101 0.30 8.84 2.79
N ASP A 102 -0.60 9.48 3.54
CA ASP A 102 -0.88 10.93 3.49
C ASP A 102 -1.37 11.43 2.11
N LEU A 103 -2.01 10.54 1.33
CA LEU A 103 -2.52 10.84 -0.02
C LEU A 103 -4.05 11.01 -0.08
N GLY A 104 -4.74 10.93 1.06
CA GLY A 104 -6.19 11.02 1.09
C GLY A 104 -6.78 11.09 2.49
N LEU A 105 -8.10 11.22 2.57
CA LEU A 105 -8.83 11.23 3.83
C LEU A 105 -9.12 9.79 4.30
N LYS A 106 -9.11 9.61 5.62
CA LYS A 106 -9.49 8.34 6.23
C LYS A 106 -11.00 8.13 6.09
N SER A 107 -11.41 7.01 5.50
CA SER A 107 -12.81 6.60 5.45
C SER A 107 -13.22 5.83 6.71
N GLU A 108 -14.53 5.69 6.93
CA GLU A 108 -15.08 4.96 8.08
C GLU A 108 -14.82 3.45 8.01
N ARG A 109 -14.64 2.93 6.79
CA ARG A 109 -14.39 1.51 6.51
C ARG A 109 -12.99 1.35 5.91
N PRO A 110 -12.32 0.20 6.11
CA PRO A 110 -11.05 -0.06 5.45
C PRO A 110 -11.23 -0.09 3.93
N GLU A 111 -10.61 0.87 3.23
CA GLU A 111 -10.63 0.97 1.77
C GLU A 111 -9.20 1.06 1.24
N ILE A 112 -8.85 0.15 0.35
CA ILE A 112 -7.53 0.08 -0.25
C ILE A 112 -7.47 0.95 -1.49
N MET A 113 -6.31 1.56 -1.66
CA MET A 113 -5.97 2.39 -2.81
C MET A 113 -5.74 1.50 -4.05
N ILE A 114 -6.63 1.62 -5.04
CA ILE A 114 -6.53 0.90 -6.32
C ILE A 114 -5.81 1.77 -7.33
N LEU A 115 -4.73 1.24 -7.91
CA LEU A 115 -3.87 1.91 -8.88
C LEU A 115 -4.32 1.63 -10.31
N LYS A 116 -3.91 2.46 -11.26
CA LYS A 116 -4.19 2.25 -12.70
C LYS A 116 -3.81 0.83 -13.14
N ASP A 117 -4.60 0.21 -14.02
CA ASP A 117 -4.32 -1.14 -14.53
C ASP A 117 -3.00 -1.24 -15.31
N SER A 118 -2.52 -0.11 -15.83
CA SER A 118 -1.23 0.02 -16.52
C SER A 118 -0.05 0.30 -15.59
N SER A 119 -0.26 0.32 -14.27
CA SER A 119 0.81 0.62 -13.31
C SER A 119 1.91 -0.46 -13.37
N PRO A 120 3.19 -0.07 -13.29
CA PRO A 120 4.31 -0.99 -13.45
C PRO A 120 4.49 -1.89 -12.22
N VAL A 121 3.89 -3.08 -12.24
CA VAL A 121 4.01 -4.08 -11.16
C VAL A 121 5.49 -4.40 -10.89
N GLY A 122 5.87 -4.43 -9.62
CA GLY A 122 7.24 -4.64 -9.13
C GLY A 122 8.05 -3.37 -8.93
N SER A 123 7.59 -2.21 -9.42
CA SER A 123 8.28 -0.94 -9.19
C SER A 123 8.01 -0.40 -7.79
N ASN A 124 8.83 0.57 -7.36
CA ASN A 124 8.48 1.43 -6.24
C ASN A 124 7.16 2.16 -6.52
N PHE A 125 6.35 2.32 -5.47
CA PHE A 125 5.11 3.07 -5.53
C PHE A 125 5.40 4.58 -5.66
N SER A 126 4.57 5.26 -6.45
CA SER A 126 4.55 6.71 -6.59
C SER A 126 3.10 7.20 -6.67
N ALA A 127 2.85 8.39 -6.12
CA ALA A 127 1.51 8.94 -5.97
C ALA A 127 0.81 9.28 -7.31
N ASP A 128 1.55 9.47 -8.40
CA ASP A 128 1.03 9.71 -9.76
C ASP A 128 0.34 8.48 -10.38
N LEU A 129 0.51 7.30 -9.79
CA LEU A 129 -0.12 6.04 -10.20
C LEU A 129 -1.57 5.89 -9.74
N LEU A 130 -2.07 6.82 -8.93
CA LEU A 130 -3.46 6.88 -8.50
C LEU A 130 -4.42 7.00 -9.69
N ARG A 131 -5.58 6.31 -9.61
CA ARG A 131 -6.67 6.40 -10.58
C ARG A 131 -7.43 7.72 -10.47
#